data_AF-A0A6L7SXS0-F1
#
_entry.id   AF-A0A6L7SXS0-F1
#
_cell.length_a   1.000
_cell.length_b   1.000
_cell.length_c   1.000
_cell.angle_alpha   90.00
_cell.angle_beta   90.00
_cell.angle_gamma   90.00
#
_symmetry.space_group_name_H-M   'P 1'
#
loop_
_entity.id
_entity.type
_entity.pdbx_description
1 polymer ?
#
loop_
_entity_poly.entity_id
_entity_poly.type
_entity_poly.pdbx_seq_one_letter_code
_entity_poly.pdbx_strand_id
1 'polypeptide(L)'
;MPSNPTLNPLNAISPLDGRYHSKVDALRPLFSEFGLIKARVKIEIEWLIHLSRQPELPEIAEFSDQTVDALRAIVDQFEIEDALKVKQIESTTNHDVKAVEYYVKEQAEA
;
A
#
# COMPACT_ATOMS: atom_id res chain seq x y z
N MET A 1 15.15 27.12 4.58
CA MET A 1 13.68 27.02 4.43
C MET A 1 13.09 27.17 5.82
N PRO A 2 12.07 28.02 6.04
CA PRO A 2 11.32 27.96 7.30
C PRO A 2 10.79 26.54 7.48
N SER A 3 10.72 26.07 8.73
CA SER A 3 10.10 24.78 9.06
C SER A 3 8.71 24.74 8.45
N ASN A 4 8.45 23.74 7.63
CA ASN A 4 7.11 23.54 7.08
C ASN A 4 6.17 23.29 8.27
N PRO A 5 5.09 24.06 8.44
CA PRO A 5 4.20 23.86 9.56
C PRO A 5 3.60 22.46 9.51
N THR A 6 3.53 21.78 10.66
CA THR A 6 2.81 20.50 10.78
C THR A 6 1.36 20.70 10.31
N LEU A 7 0.90 19.82 9.42
CA LEU A 7 -0.47 19.86 8.90
C LEU A 7 -1.47 19.72 10.06
N ASN A 8 -2.45 20.62 10.12
CA ASN A 8 -3.55 20.61 11.06
C ASN A 8 -4.82 21.17 10.40
N PRO A 9 -6.01 21.03 11.02
CA PRO A 9 -7.25 21.46 10.38
C PRO A 9 -7.33 22.95 10.01
N LEU A 10 -6.56 23.83 10.67
CA LEU A 10 -6.57 25.28 10.43
C LEU A 10 -5.66 25.71 9.25
N ASN A 11 -4.64 24.93 8.92
CA ASN A 11 -3.74 25.22 7.79
C ASN A 11 -3.94 24.28 6.59
N ALA A 12 -4.88 23.35 6.65
CA ALA A 12 -5.29 22.51 5.53
C ALA A 12 -5.88 23.36 4.39
N ILE A 13 -5.42 23.14 3.16
CA ILE A 13 -5.93 23.81 1.95
C ILE A 13 -7.36 23.36 1.65
N SER A 14 -7.60 22.04 1.71
CA SER A 14 -8.92 21.46 1.48
C SER A 14 -9.73 21.46 2.77
N PRO A 15 -11.01 21.90 2.76
CA PRO A 15 -11.88 21.81 3.93
C PRO A 15 -12.23 20.36 4.27
N LEU A 16 -12.06 19.41 3.35
CA LEU A 16 -12.27 17.97 3.63
C LEU A 16 -11.24 17.44 4.63
N ASP A 17 -10.02 17.97 4.62
CA ASP A 17 -8.98 17.63 5.61
C ASP A 17 -8.95 18.57 6.82
N GLY A 18 -9.70 19.68 6.74
CA GLY A 18 -9.85 20.67 7.81
C GLY A 18 -11.26 20.69 8.39
N ARG A 19 -12.04 21.74 8.09
CA ARG A 19 -13.37 22.01 8.68
C ARG A 19 -14.32 20.81 8.71
N TYR A 20 -14.27 19.94 7.71
CA TYR A 20 -15.19 18.81 7.53
C TYR A 20 -14.53 17.45 7.78
N HIS A 21 -13.31 17.41 8.35
CA HIS A 21 -12.56 16.17 8.52
C HIS A 21 -13.35 15.07 9.24
N SER A 22 -14.08 15.42 10.30
CA SER A 22 -14.88 14.48 11.08
C SER A 22 -16.06 13.89 10.30
N LYS A 23 -16.52 14.55 9.23
CA LYS A 23 -17.61 14.06 8.37
C LYS A 23 -17.14 13.04 7.33
N VAL A 24 -15.84 13.01 7.04
CA VAL A 24 -15.24 12.18 5.98
C VAL A 24 -14.15 11.26 6.51
N ASP A 25 -14.00 11.14 7.83
CA ASP A 25 -12.89 10.40 8.44
C ASP A 25 -12.88 8.92 8.03
N ALA A 26 -14.08 8.33 7.89
CA ALA A 26 -14.27 6.96 7.40
C ALA A 26 -13.80 6.74 5.95
N LEU A 27 -13.59 7.81 5.17
CA LEU A 27 -13.07 7.74 3.80
C LEU A 27 -11.54 7.71 3.76
N ARG A 28 -10.85 8.12 4.84
CA ARG A 28 -9.37 8.18 4.87
C ARG A 28 -8.70 6.84 4.55
N PRO A 29 -9.15 5.68 5.08
CA PRO A 29 -8.53 4.41 4.74
C PRO A 29 -8.66 4.01 3.26
N LEU A 30 -9.51 4.69 2.49
CA LEU A 30 -9.83 4.35 1.09
C LEU A 30 -9.29 5.38 0.08
N PHE A 31 -9.45 6.67 0.38
CA PHE A 31 -9.20 7.77 -0.57
C PHE A 31 -8.00 8.65 -0.21
N SER A 32 -7.23 8.25 0.81
CA SER A 32 -5.93 8.85 1.07
C SER A 32 -4.83 8.17 0.25
N GLU A 33 -3.64 8.76 0.23
CA GLU A 33 -2.47 8.11 -0.35
C GLU A 33 -2.12 6.79 0.35
N PHE A 34 -2.30 6.72 1.68
CA PHE A 34 -2.22 5.46 2.41
C PHE A 34 -3.22 4.42 1.88
N GLY A 35 -4.49 4.81 1.70
CA GLY A 35 -5.53 3.93 1.18
C GLY A 35 -5.22 3.43 -0.24
N LEU A 36 -4.72 4.32 -1.10
CA LEU A 36 -4.28 3.98 -2.45
C LEU A 36 -3.11 2.98 -2.45
N ILE A 37 -2.08 3.23 -1.63
CA ILE A 37 -0.93 2.32 -1.50
C ILE A 37 -1.39 0.96 -0.98
N LYS A 38 -2.18 0.91 0.09
CA LYS A 38 -2.72 -0.34 0.65
C LYS A 38 -3.54 -1.12 -0.39
N ALA A 39 -4.37 -0.44 -1.17
CA ALA A 39 -5.14 -1.06 -2.24
C ALA A 39 -4.26 -1.63 -3.36
N ARG A 40 -3.18 -0.92 -3.73
CA ARG A 40 -2.21 -1.41 -4.74
C ARG A 40 -1.45 -2.64 -4.26
N VAL A 41 -0.95 -2.61 -3.02
CA VAL A 41 -0.30 -3.78 -2.38
C VAL A 41 -1.24 -4.98 -2.43
N LYS A 42 -2.52 -4.79 -2.07
CA LYS A 42 -3.54 -5.84 -2.14
C LYS A 42 -3.70 -6.41 -3.55
N ILE A 43 -3.81 -5.55 -4.57
CA ILE A 43 -4.01 -6.01 -5.95
C ILE A 43 -2.79 -6.79 -6.44
N GLU A 44 -1.57 -6.32 -6.18
CA GLU A 44 -0.35 -7.03 -6.58
C GLU A 44 -0.24 -8.41 -5.92
N ILE A 45 -0.57 -8.51 -4.64
CA ILE A 45 -0.58 -9.78 -3.91
C ILE A 45 -1.64 -10.75 -4.47
N GLU A 46 -2.88 -10.30 -4.64
CA GLU A 46 -3.93 -11.17 -5.19
C GLU A 46 -3.65 -11.53 -6.65
N TRP A 47 -2.99 -10.66 -7.41
CA TRP A 47 -2.52 -10.97 -8.76
C TRP A 47 -1.45 -12.07 -8.75
N LEU A 48 -0.46 -11.99 -7.86
CA LEU A 48 0.56 -13.03 -7.72
C LEU A 48 -0.04 -14.39 -7.31
N ILE A 49 -0.99 -14.40 -6.37
CA ILE A 49 -1.75 -15.60 -5.99
C ILE A 49 -2.57 -16.13 -7.16
N HIS A 50 -3.17 -15.24 -7.95
CA HIS A 50 -3.93 -15.64 -9.14
C HIS A 50 -3.02 -16.30 -10.19
N LEU A 51 -1.83 -15.72 -10.44
CA LEU A 51 -0.85 -16.26 -11.38
C LEU A 51 -0.38 -17.66 -10.98
N SER A 52 -0.11 -17.92 -9.70
CA SER A 52 0.31 -19.26 -9.24
C SER A 52 -0.75 -20.34 -9.41
N ARG A 53 -2.02 -19.95 -9.60
CA ARG A 53 -3.13 -20.88 -9.85
C ARG A 53 -3.41 -21.11 -11.34
N GLN A 54 -2.66 -20.50 -12.25
CA GLN A 54 -2.87 -20.66 -13.69
C GLN A 54 -2.13 -21.89 -14.23
N PRO A 55 -2.82 -22.95 -14.69
CA PRO A 55 -2.16 -24.14 -15.25
C PRO A 55 -1.32 -23.84 -16.50
N GLU A 56 -1.60 -22.74 -17.20
CA GLU A 56 -0.88 -22.30 -18.40
C GLU A 56 0.50 -21.71 -18.12
N LEU A 57 0.84 -21.44 -16.85
CA LEU A 57 2.13 -20.87 -16.41
C LEU A 57 2.93 -21.88 -15.60
N PRO A 58 3.48 -22.95 -16.22
CA PRO A 58 4.17 -24.03 -15.51
C PRO A 58 5.43 -23.58 -14.76
N GLU A 59 5.99 -22.41 -15.09
CA GLU A 59 7.11 -21.80 -14.38
C GLU A 59 6.74 -21.21 -13.01
N ILE A 60 5.44 -21.00 -12.73
CA ILE A 60 4.94 -20.54 -11.44
C ILE A 60 4.22 -21.70 -10.77
N ALA A 61 4.88 -22.34 -9.81
CA ALA A 61 4.24 -23.39 -9.03
C ALA A 61 3.07 -22.83 -8.20
N GLU A 62 2.01 -23.61 -8.06
CA GLU A 62 0.89 -23.26 -7.18
C GLU A 62 1.40 -23.05 -5.75
N PHE A 63 0.97 -21.95 -5.15
CA PHE A 63 1.34 -21.62 -3.79
C PHE A 63 0.58 -22.48 -2.80
N SER A 64 1.27 -22.91 -1.74
CA SER A 64 0.61 -23.57 -0.62
C SER A 64 -0.38 -22.63 0.09
N ASP A 65 -1.38 -23.19 0.78
CA ASP A 65 -2.30 -22.40 1.60
C ASP A 65 -1.57 -21.52 2.61
N GLN A 66 -0.49 -22.04 3.21
CA GLN A 66 0.36 -21.28 4.14
C GLN A 66 1.02 -20.07 3.46
N THR A 67 1.48 -20.22 2.22
CA THR A 67 2.06 -19.11 1.44
C THR A 67 0.99 -18.08 1.09
N VAL A 68 -0.20 -18.52 0.69
CA VAL A 68 -1.34 -17.63 0.39
C VAL A 68 -1.74 -16.83 1.62
N ASP A 69 -1.83 -17.48 2.78
CA ASP A 69 -2.16 -16.82 4.05
C ASP A 69 -1.08 -15.81 4.46
N ALA A 70 0.21 -16.16 4.32
CA ALA A 70 1.31 -15.25 4.59
C ALA A 70 1.29 -14.01 3.69
N LEU A 71 1.02 -14.20 2.39
CA LEU A 71 0.91 -13.08 1.45
C LEU A 71 -0.27 -12.16 1.80
N ARG A 72 -1.44 -12.71 2.13
CA ARG A 72 -2.61 -11.90 2.54
C ARG A 72 -2.39 -11.18 3.86
N ALA A 73 -1.64 -11.79 4.78
CA ALA A 73 -1.29 -11.16 6.05
C ALA A 73 -0.53 -9.83 5.86
N ILE A 74 0.27 -9.67 4.79
CA ILE A 74 0.94 -8.41 4.45
C ILE A 74 -0.08 -7.27 4.26
N VAL A 75 -1.24 -7.55 3.67
CA VAL A 75 -2.30 -6.55 3.46
C VAL A 75 -3.08 -6.30 4.75
N ASP A 76 -3.41 -7.37 5.48
CA ASP A 76 -4.22 -7.29 6.69
C ASP A 76 -3.50 -6.52 7.80
N GLN A 77 -2.18 -6.68 7.89
CA GLN A 77 -1.31 -6.04 8.87
C GLN A 77 -0.65 -4.75 8.33
N PHE A 78 -1.09 -4.24 7.17
CA PHE A 78 -0.50 -3.05 6.56
C PHE A 78 -0.75 -1.79 7.39
N GLU A 79 0.33 -1.16 7.88
CA GLU A 79 0.31 0.03 8.74
C GLU A 79 0.98 1.26 8.08
N ILE A 80 0.96 2.42 8.77
CA ILE A 80 1.48 3.68 8.23
C ILE A 80 2.97 3.56 7.91
N GLU A 81 3.71 2.83 8.74
CA GLU A 81 5.14 2.54 8.61
C GLU A 81 5.44 1.85 7.27
N ASP A 82 4.55 0.98 6.80
CA ASP A 82 4.71 0.31 5.51
C ASP A 82 4.44 1.25 4.33
N ALA A 83 3.42 2.10 4.44
CA ALA A 83 3.20 3.16 3.46
C ALA A 83 4.42 4.10 3.38
N LEU A 84 5.05 4.42 4.51
CA LEU A 84 6.28 5.22 4.54
C LEU A 84 7.45 4.49 3.85
N LYS A 85 7.61 3.18 4.05
CA LYS A 85 8.61 2.37 3.31
C LYS A 85 8.35 2.43 1.80
N VAL A 86 7.11 2.27 1.36
CA VAL A 86 6.76 2.39 -0.08
C VAL A 86 7.15 3.77 -0.62
N LYS A 87 6.84 4.86 0.10
CA LYS A 87 7.26 6.21 -0.32
C LYS A 87 8.79 6.39 -0.34
N GLN A 88 9.51 5.72 0.55
CA GLN A 88 10.98 5.72 0.55
C GLN A 88 11.53 5.03 -0.70
N ILE A 89 10.99 3.86 -1.08
CA ILE A 89 11.36 3.17 -2.32
C ILE A 89 10.99 4.03 -3.55
N GLU A 90 9.81 4.66 -3.53
CA GLU A 90 9.35 5.57 -4.58
C GLU A 90 10.31 6.73 -4.80
N SER A 91 10.92 7.28 -3.74
CA SER A 91 11.90 8.36 -3.89
C SER A 91 13.14 7.99 -4.71
N THR A 92 13.46 6.69 -4.79
CA THR A 92 14.56 6.18 -5.61
C THR A 92 14.10 5.80 -7.02
N THR A 93 12.91 5.20 -7.14
CA THR A 93 12.37 4.72 -8.42
C THR A 93 11.66 5.79 -9.23
N ASN A 94 11.19 6.86 -8.59
CA ASN A 94 10.28 7.87 -9.12
C ASN A 94 9.02 7.27 -9.78
N HIS A 95 8.57 6.11 -9.28
CA HIS A 95 7.40 5.38 -9.80
C HIS A 95 6.69 4.62 -8.68
N ASP A 96 5.44 4.99 -8.41
CA ASP A 96 4.62 4.47 -7.31
C ASP A 96 4.33 2.96 -7.41
N VAL A 97 3.94 2.45 -8.58
CA VAL A 97 3.65 1.01 -8.79
C VAL A 97 4.93 0.18 -8.65
N LYS A 98 6.06 0.67 -9.16
CA LYS A 98 7.34 -0.04 -9.01
C LYS A 98 7.78 -0.11 -7.56
N ALA A 99 7.51 0.93 -6.77
CA ALA A 99 7.78 0.92 -5.34
C ALA A 99 6.95 -0.13 -4.59
N VAL A 100 5.69 -0.34 -4.98
CA VAL A 100 4.85 -1.41 -4.44
C VAL A 100 5.40 -2.78 -4.78
N GLU A 101 5.85 -3.01 -6.02
CA GLU A 101 6.48 -4.28 -6.42
C GLU A 101 7.69 -4.62 -5.54
N TYR A 102 8.60 -3.66 -5.36
CA TYR A 102 9.77 -3.83 -4.50
C TYR A 102 9.39 -4.08 -3.04
N TYR A 103 8.40 -3.35 -2.52
CA TYR A 103 7.90 -3.57 -1.16
C TYR A 103 7.35 -4.99 -0.98
N VAL A 104 6.50 -5.47 -1.89
CA VAL A 104 5.92 -6.83 -1.82
C VAL A 104 7.02 -7.88 -1.89
N LYS A 105 8.03 -7.69 -2.75
CA LYS A 105 9.19 -8.56 -2.83
C LYS A 105 9.97 -8.61 -1.51
N GLU A 106 10.27 -7.47 -0.91
CA GLU A 106 10.98 -7.42 0.37
C GLU A 106 10.21 -8.12 1.50
N GLN A 107 8.88 -7.99 1.54
CA GLN A 107 8.05 -8.69 2.53
C GLN A 107 7.97 -10.20 2.30
N ALA A 108 8.04 -10.65 1.05
CA ALA A 108 7.99 -12.08 0.71
C ALA A 108 9.33 -12.81 0.92
N GLU A 109 10.45 -12.08 0.95
CA GLU A 109 11.80 -12.61 1.20
C GLU A 109 12.18 -12.62 2.69
N ALA A 110 11.39 -11.96 3.56
CA ALA A 110 11.59 -11.86 5.01
C ALA A 110 11.06 -13.09 5.76
#